data_AF-A0A5S9MFC1-F1
#
_entry.id   AF-A0A5S9MFC1-F1
#
_cell.length_a   1.000
_cell.length_b   1.000
_cell.length_c   1.000
_cell.angle_alpha   90.00
_cell.angle_beta   90.00
_cell.angle_gamma   90.00
#
_symmetry.space_group_name_H-M   'P 1'
#
loop_
_entity.id
_entity.type
_entity.pdbx_description
1 polymer ?
#
loop_
_entity_poly.entity_id
_entity_poly.type
_entity_poly.pdbx_seq_one_letter_code
_entity_poly.pdbx_strand_id
1 'polypeptide(L)'
;MAEDRSKKATAPSIVEPERKHVTPTHLKDELDTAREQLNQILSTFTEEDFKRVIAHPVFKELSLKQYLDFIGAHEKRHIHQIKEIKEQL
;
A
#
# COMPACT_ATOMS: atom_id res chain seq x y z
N MET A 1 -7.15 -1.09 12.15
CA MET A 1 -6.32 0.14 12.06
C MET A 1 -6.06 0.54 10.61
N ALA A 2 -5.56 -0.35 9.75
CA ALA A 2 -5.32 -0.01 8.33
C ALA A 2 -6.61 0.32 7.54
N GLU A 3 -7.75 -0.28 7.90
CA GLU A 3 -9.06 -0.02 7.27
C GLU A 3 -9.93 1.02 8.02
N ASP A 4 -9.58 1.37 9.27
CA ASP A 4 -10.37 2.33 10.07
C ASP A 4 -10.07 3.76 9.60
N ARG A 5 -11.08 4.40 9.01
CA ARG A 5 -10.95 5.72 8.38
C ARG A 5 -11.16 6.89 9.32
N SER A 6 -11.60 6.63 10.55
CA SER A 6 -11.72 7.66 11.60
C SER A 6 -10.35 8.19 12.02
N LYS A 7 -9.29 7.41 11.78
CA LYS A 7 -7.90 7.74 12.11
C LYS A 7 -7.14 8.14 10.84
N LYS A 8 -6.74 9.42 10.78
CA LYS A 8 -5.86 9.93 9.73
C LYS A 8 -4.40 9.74 10.15
N ALA A 9 -3.58 9.23 9.24
CA ALA A 9 -2.14 9.09 9.44
C ALA A 9 -1.43 9.93 8.38
N THR A 10 -0.41 10.68 8.80
CA THR A 10 0.47 11.40 7.86
C THR A 10 1.43 10.40 7.25
N ALA A 11 1.58 10.43 5.92
CA ALA A 11 2.55 9.59 5.24
C ALA A 11 3.98 10.00 5.65
N PRO A 12 4.88 9.05 5.95
CA PRO A 12 6.30 9.34 6.13
C PRO A 12 6.88 9.99 4.87
N SER A 13 7.87 10.90 5.02
CA SER A 13 8.46 11.65 3.91
C SER A 13 9.01 10.78 2.78
N ILE A 14 9.46 9.56 3.09
CA ILE A 14 9.99 8.60 2.09
C ILE A 14 8.92 8.00 1.17
N VAL A 15 7.63 8.12 1.53
CA VAL A 15 6.49 7.57 0.78
C VAL A 15 5.35 8.60 0.68
N GLU A 16 5.67 9.87 0.87
CA GLU A 16 4.70 10.95 0.71
C GLU A 16 4.34 11.11 -0.77
N PRO A 17 3.04 11.07 -1.14
CA PRO A 17 2.65 11.19 -2.54
C PRO A 17 2.95 12.60 -3.06
N GLU A 18 3.50 12.67 -4.27
CA GLU A 18 3.75 13.95 -4.94
C GLU A 18 2.43 14.66 -5.26
N ARG A 19 2.37 15.98 -5.01
CA ARG A 19 1.20 16.81 -5.33
C ARG A 19 1.24 17.31 -6.78
N LYS A 20 1.37 16.39 -7.73
CA LYS A 20 1.36 16.69 -9.17
C LYS A 20 0.07 16.21 -9.81
N HIS A 21 -0.38 16.93 -10.85
CA HIS A 21 -1.48 16.46 -11.67
C HIS A 21 -0.98 15.35 -12.60
N VAL A 22 -1.61 14.19 -12.51
CA VAL A 22 -1.33 12.99 -13.31
C VAL A 22 -2.63 12.42 -13.84
N THR A 23 -2.58 11.80 -15.02
CA THR A 23 -3.78 11.21 -15.61
C THR A 23 -4.14 9.89 -14.90
N PRO A 24 -5.42 9.50 -14.88
CA PRO A 24 -5.82 8.21 -14.31
C PRO A 24 -5.11 7.02 -14.97
N THR A 25 -4.86 7.09 -16.28
CA THR A 25 -4.13 6.05 -17.02
C THR A 25 -2.70 5.92 -16.50
N HIS A 26 -1.98 7.04 -16.36
CA HIS A 26 -0.61 7.02 -15.86
C HIS A 26 -0.52 6.44 -14.44
N LEU A 27 -1.43 6.85 -13.55
CA LEU A 27 -1.50 6.29 -12.20
C LEU A 27 -1.78 4.78 -12.19
N LYS A 28 -2.58 4.30 -13.15
CA LYS A 28 -2.87 2.87 -13.28
C LYS A 28 -1.65 2.09 -13.75
N ASP A 29 -0.90 2.64 -14.71
CA ASP A 29 0.33 2.04 -15.22
C ASP A 29 1.41 1.96 -14.11
N GLU A 30 1.55 3.01 -13.29
CA GLU A 30 2.44 2.98 -12.12
C GLU A 30 2.01 1.92 -11.09
N LEU A 31 0.71 1.81 -10.81
CA LEU A 31 0.18 0.80 -9.89
C LEU A 31 0.41 -0.63 -10.42
N ASP A 32 0.25 -0.84 -11.72
CA ASP A 32 0.49 -2.14 -12.36
C ASP A 32 1.98 -2.51 -12.33
N THR A 33 2.85 -1.53 -12.59
CA THR A 33 4.31 -1.70 -12.49
C THR A 33 4.72 -2.09 -11.07
N ALA A 34 4.20 -1.39 -10.05
CA ALA A 34 4.48 -1.72 -8.65
C ALA A 34 3.94 -3.11 -8.26
N ARG A 35 2.78 -3.52 -8.79
CA ARG A 35 2.20 -4.86 -8.59
C ARG A 35 3.10 -5.94 -9.18
N GLU A 36 3.60 -5.72 -10.40
CA GLU A 36 4.48 -6.66 -11.07
C GLU A 36 5.80 -6.84 -10.29
N GLN A 37 6.43 -5.73 -9.88
CA GLN A 37 7.64 -5.75 -9.06
C GLN A 37 7.44 -6.50 -7.74
N LEU A 38 6.33 -6.26 -7.05
CA LEU A 38 5.99 -6.99 -5.83
C LEU A 38 5.86 -8.49 -6.11
N ASN A 39 5.14 -8.88 -7.16
CA ASN A 39 4.96 -10.28 -7.53
C ASN A 39 6.29 -10.97 -7.91
N GLN A 40 7.17 -10.26 -8.61
CA GLN A 40 8.51 -10.75 -8.95
C GLN A 40 9.37 -10.99 -7.70
N ILE A 41 9.27 -10.13 -6.69
CA ILE A 41 9.97 -10.35 -5.42
C ILE A 41 9.36 -11.56 -4.69
N LEU A 42 8.04 -11.60 -4.57
CA LEU A 42 7.35 -12.69 -3.85
C LEU A 42 7.55 -14.06 -4.50
N SER A 43 7.74 -14.13 -5.82
CA SER A 43 8.01 -15.41 -6.51
C SER A 43 9.35 -16.03 -6.13
N THR A 44 10.26 -15.25 -5.54
CA THR A 44 11.56 -15.73 -5.04
C THR A 44 11.53 -16.19 -3.58
N PHE A 45 10.41 -15.96 -2.87
CA PHE A 45 10.32 -16.21 -1.44
C PHE A 45 9.86 -17.64 -1.12
N THR A 46 10.38 -18.16 -0.01
CA THR A 46 9.91 -19.39 0.62
C THR A 46 8.93 -19.10 1.76
N GLU A 47 8.27 -20.12 2.30
CA GLU A 47 7.39 -19.94 3.48
C GLU A 47 8.13 -19.37 4.70
N GLU A 48 9.42 -19.67 4.84
CA GLU A 48 10.22 -19.17 5.95
C GLU A 48 10.53 -17.67 5.81
N ASP A 49 10.68 -17.17 4.59
CA ASP A 49 10.92 -15.74 4.35
C ASP A 49 9.80 -14.87 4.92
N PHE A 50 8.55 -15.34 4.85
CA PHE A 50 7.39 -14.60 5.37
C PHE A 50 7.44 -14.36 6.88
N LYS A 51 8.27 -15.10 7.63
CA LYS A 51 8.49 -14.93 9.08
C LYS A 51 9.54 -13.87 9.41
N ARG A 52 10.37 -13.44 8.44
CA ARG A 52 11.40 -12.41 8.64
C ARG A 52 10.75 -11.09 9.05
N VAL A 53 11.36 -10.41 10.02
CA VAL A 53 10.90 -9.11 10.53
C VAL A 53 11.75 -8.00 9.95
N ILE A 54 11.10 -6.96 9.44
CA ILE A 54 11.75 -5.76 8.91
C ILE A 54 11.10 -4.49 9.48
N ALA A 55 11.83 -3.38 9.40
CA ALA A 55 11.40 -2.13 9.99
C ALA A 55 10.35 -1.39 9.13
N HIS A 56 9.16 -1.15 9.69
CA HIS A 56 8.11 -0.31 9.12
C HIS A 56 8.15 1.11 9.69
N PRO A 57 8.10 2.16 8.85
CA PRO A 57 8.23 3.55 9.30
C PRO A 57 7.13 4.01 10.27
N VAL A 58 5.97 3.35 10.27
CA VAL A 58 4.84 3.65 11.18
C VAL A 58 4.63 2.60 12.26
N PHE A 59 4.86 1.32 11.95
CA PHE A 59 4.50 0.19 12.83
C PHE A 59 5.71 -0.39 13.56
N LYS A 60 6.90 0.20 13.34
CA LYS A 60 8.20 -0.23 13.84
C LYS A 60 8.63 -1.58 13.28
N GLU A 61 8.11 -2.68 13.77
CA GLU A 61 8.54 -4.02 13.34
C GLU A 61 7.34 -4.79 12.81
N LEU A 62 7.45 -5.29 11.58
CA LEU A 62 6.46 -6.16 10.98
C LEU A 62 7.16 -7.34 10.31
N SER A 63 6.55 -8.52 10.38
CA SER A 63 6.94 -9.62 9.51
C SER A 63 6.63 -9.31 8.05
N LEU A 64 7.33 -9.96 7.12
CA LEU A 64 7.02 -9.82 5.68
C LEU A 64 5.56 -10.22 5.38
N LYS A 65 5.01 -11.19 6.12
CA LYS A 65 3.58 -11.51 6.04
C LYS A 65 2.70 -10.34 6.44
N GLN A 66 2.98 -9.71 7.58
CA GLN A 66 2.22 -8.55 8.07
C GLN A 66 2.35 -7.34 7.13
N TYR A 67 3.50 -7.17 6.48
CA TYR A 67 3.67 -6.18 5.41
C TYR A 67 2.72 -6.43 4.24
N LEU A 68 2.67 -7.66 3.75
CA LEU A 68 1.80 -8.02 2.63
C LEU A 68 0.31 -7.83 2.99
N ASP A 69 -0.08 -8.26 4.19
CA ASP A 69 -1.44 -8.05 4.70
C ASP A 69 -1.77 -6.55 4.82
N PHE A 70 -0.80 -5.74 5.25
CA PHE A 70 -0.95 -4.28 5.32
C PHE A 70 -1.14 -3.65 3.94
N ILE A 71 -0.36 -4.05 2.92
CA ILE A 71 -0.51 -3.55 1.55
C ILE A 71 -1.95 -3.77 1.07
N GLY A 72 -2.48 -4.98 1.19
CA GLY A 72 -3.84 -5.31 0.75
C GLY A 72 -4.92 -4.53 1.52
N ALA A 73 -4.80 -4.43 2.85
CA ALA A 73 -5.73 -3.68 3.68
C ALA A 73 -5.70 -2.17 3.36
N HIS A 74 -4.51 -1.61 3.10
CA HIS A 74 -4.32 -0.21 2.75
C HIS A 74 -4.90 0.12 1.36
N GLU A 75 -4.69 -0.76 0.37
CA GLU A 75 -5.29 -0.63 -0.96
C GLU A 75 -6.82 -0.64 -0.88
N LYS A 76 -7.39 -1.61 -0.15
CA LYS A 76 -8.84 -1.70 0.06
C LYS A 76 -9.41 -0.44 0.70
N ARG A 77 -8.72 0.17 1.67
CA ARG A 77 -9.13 1.46 2.24
C ARG A 77 -9.19 2.57 1.19
N HIS A 78 -8.18 2.70 0.33
CA HIS A 78 -8.15 3.73 -0.72
C HIS A 78 -9.23 3.51 -1.77
N ILE A 79 -9.52 2.26 -2.13
CA ILE A 79 -10.65 1.95 -3.04
C ILE A 79 -11.98 2.43 -2.46
N HIS A 80 -12.23 2.22 -1.17
CA HIS A 80 -13.45 2.74 -0.52
C HIS A 80 -13.48 4.28 -0.52
N GLN A 81 -12.35 4.93 -0.26
CA GLN A 81 -12.26 6.39 -0.32
C GLN A 81 -12.56 6.93 -1.72
N ILE A 82 -12.03 6.30 -2.76
CA ILE A 82 -12.31 6.68 -4.16
C ILE A 82 -13.80 6.51 -4.48
N LYS A 83 -14.42 5.41 -4.04
CA LYS A 83 -15.86 5.17 -4.24
C LYS A 83 -16.72 6.25 -3.60
N GLU A 84 -16.46 6.59 -2.34
CA GLU A 84 -17.20 7.64 -1.65
C GLU A 84 -17.05 9.01 -2.30
N ILE A 85 -15.84 9.37 -2.75
CA ILE A 85 -15.63 10.62 -3.50
C ILE A 85 -16.48 10.61 -4.77
N LYS A 86 -16.53 9.48 -5.49
CA LYS A 86 -17.35 9.36 -6.70
C LYS A 86 -18.85 9.44 -6.44
N GLU A 87 -19.33 9.00 -5.28
CA GLU A 87 -20.74 9.11 -4.90
C GLU A 87 -21.16 10.55 -4.55
N GLN A 88 -20.18 11.43 -4.28
CA GLN A 88 -20.38 12.86 -3.97
C GLN A 88 -20.25 13.77 -5.20
N LEU A 89 -19.91 13.22 -6.36
CA LEU A 89 -19.81 13.92 -7.65
C LEU A 89 -21.10 13.75 -8.46
#